data_AF-A0A1S3AZ76-F1
#
_entry.id   AF-A0A1S3AZ76-F1
#
_cell.length_a   1.000
_cell.length_b   1.000
_cell.length_c   1.000
_cell.angle_alpha   90.00
_cell.angle_beta   90.00
_cell.angle_gamma   90.00
#
_symmetry.space_group_name_H-M   'P 1'
#
loop_
_entity.id
_entity.type
_entity.pdbx_description
1 polymer ?
#
loop_
_entity_poly.entity_id
_entity_poly.type
_entity_poly.pdbx_seq_one_letter_code
_entity_poly.pdbx_strand_id
1 'polypeptide(L)'
;MIHFFLLFSLTFSGVESLGINYGQVGDNLPPPDKVLELLTSLKISKVRIYDTNPQILATFANSKTELIVTIENEMLSQLMDPQQALEWVATHIKPYFPASRITGIAVGNEIFTGNDTVLMSNLVPAMINIHSALAQLGLGSYIHVSTPTSLAVLENSFPPSAETGWPSKGDYDEIGATAENAAIYNRNLLRRQLANEGTPLRPNMRLEVYLFALFNEDMKPGPTSERNYGLYQPDGTMAYNVGLSALLSSSSSTSSSASISLSSSATKTISMEYKSLAYWMFAYLVISLEIILTRRPLHLED
;
A
#
# COMPACT_ATOMS: atom_id res chain seq x y z
N MET A 1 2.78 17.04 50.82
CA MET A 1 2.21 16.54 49.55
C MET A 1 2.77 17.37 48.42
N ILE A 2 3.64 16.80 47.59
CA ILE A 2 4.19 17.45 46.39
C ILE A 2 3.46 16.82 45.21
N HIS A 3 2.62 17.58 44.50
CA HIS A 3 1.97 17.12 43.28
C HIS A 3 2.87 17.42 42.09
N PHE A 4 3.36 16.37 41.45
CA PHE A 4 4.12 16.42 40.20
C PHE A 4 3.10 16.46 39.05
N PHE A 5 2.99 17.59 38.34
CA PHE A 5 2.19 17.68 37.11
C PHE A 5 3.04 17.17 35.94
N LEU A 6 2.74 15.96 35.47
CA LEU A 6 3.25 15.42 34.21
C LEU A 6 2.44 16.03 33.06
N LEU A 7 3.04 16.99 32.35
CA LEU A 7 2.54 17.48 31.06
C LEU A 7 2.73 16.38 30.02
N PHE A 8 1.67 15.63 29.75
CA PHE A 8 1.64 14.69 28.63
C PHE A 8 1.42 15.51 27.35
N SER A 9 2.49 15.78 26.61
CA SER A 9 2.40 16.38 25.28
C SER A 9 1.79 15.34 24.33
N LEU A 10 0.48 15.45 24.07
CA LEU A 10 -0.21 14.71 23.03
C LEU A 10 0.34 15.17 21.68
N THR A 11 1.31 14.45 21.13
CA THR A 11 1.65 14.53 19.71
C THR A 11 0.47 13.95 18.94
N PHE A 12 -0.25 14.81 18.22
CA PHE A 12 -1.23 14.40 17.22
C PHE A 12 -0.51 13.57 16.15
N SER A 13 -0.72 12.26 16.11
CA SER A 13 -0.33 11.42 14.97
C SER A 13 -1.31 11.71 13.82
N GLY A 14 -0.96 12.70 13.01
CA GLY A 14 -1.61 12.94 11.73
C GLY A 14 -1.50 11.71 10.82
N VAL A 15 -2.44 11.58 9.88
CA VAL A 15 -2.46 10.51 8.87
C VAL A 15 -1.09 10.39 8.21
N GLU A 16 -0.41 9.25 8.39
CA GLU A 16 1.00 9.10 8.03
C GLU A 16 1.26 8.40 6.67
N SER A 17 0.25 8.07 5.86
CA SER A 17 0.52 7.25 4.65
C SER A 17 -0.45 7.44 3.48
N LEU A 18 -0.62 8.67 2.98
CA LEU A 18 -1.10 8.85 1.62
C LEU A 18 0.11 9.15 0.73
N GLY A 19 0.45 8.22 -0.15
CA GLY A 19 1.44 8.40 -1.20
C GLY A 19 0.78 8.78 -2.53
N ILE A 20 1.49 9.52 -3.39
CA ILE A 20 0.99 9.90 -4.72
C ILE A 20 2.06 9.69 -5.79
N ASN A 21 1.62 9.32 -7.00
CA ASN A 21 2.48 9.25 -8.18
C ASN A 21 2.63 10.66 -8.78
N TYR A 22 3.86 11.13 -8.96
CA TYR A 22 4.19 12.39 -9.63
C TYR A 22 4.74 12.10 -11.03
N GLY A 23 3.82 12.00 -11.99
CA GLY A 23 4.14 11.87 -13.42
C GLY A 23 4.62 13.20 -14.00
N GLN A 24 5.58 13.12 -14.93
CA GLN A 24 6.21 14.28 -15.58
C GLN A 24 5.90 14.38 -17.09
N VAL A 25 5.04 13.50 -17.61
CA VAL A 25 4.66 13.50 -19.03
C VAL A 25 3.54 14.52 -19.24
N GLY A 26 3.93 15.77 -19.49
CA GLY A 26 3.02 16.89 -19.80
C GLY A 26 3.78 18.17 -20.13
N ASP A 27 3.21 19.05 -20.94
CA ASP A 27 3.84 20.29 -21.44
C ASP A 27 3.45 21.56 -20.65
N ASN A 28 2.52 21.43 -19.70
CA ASN A 28 1.95 22.51 -18.91
C ASN A 28 2.02 22.26 -17.40
N LEU A 29 2.86 21.31 -16.97
CA LEU A 29 2.97 20.91 -15.58
C LEU A 29 3.64 21.99 -14.72
N PRO A 30 3.21 22.17 -13.45
CA PRO A 30 3.90 23.08 -12.53
C PRO A 30 5.35 22.65 -12.29
N PRO A 31 6.27 23.60 -12.04
CA PRO A 31 7.64 23.27 -11.68
C PRO A 31 7.72 22.56 -10.31
N PRO A 32 8.81 21.81 -10.03
CA PRO A 32 8.90 20.96 -8.83
C PRO A 32 8.69 21.67 -7.49
N ASP A 33 9.05 22.94 -7.37
CA ASP A 33 8.88 23.75 -6.16
C ASP A 33 7.39 24.00 -5.89
N LYS A 34 6.62 24.30 -6.94
CA LYS A 34 5.17 24.46 -6.86
C LYS A 34 4.44 23.15 -6.58
N VAL A 35 4.97 22.04 -7.11
CA VAL A 35 4.46 20.71 -6.74
C VAL A 35 4.72 20.42 -5.26
N LEU A 36 5.91 20.73 -4.74
CA LEU A 36 6.22 20.53 -3.33
C LEU A 36 5.35 21.39 -2.40
N GLU A 37 5.09 22.65 -2.76
CA GLU A 37 4.15 23.52 -2.05
C GLU A 37 2.74 22.90 -2.00
N LEU A 38 2.26 22.41 -3.14
CA LEU A 38 0.95 21.74 -3.24
C LEU A 38 0.88 20.49 -2.36
N LEU A 39 1.88 19.59 -2.47
CA LEU A 39 1.95 18.36 -1.67
C LEU A 39 1.93 18.67 -0.17
N THR A 40 2.67 19.70 0.24
CA THR A 40 2.72 20.18 1.63
C THR A 40 1.34 20.67 2.07
N SER A 41 0.64 21.45 1.24
CA SER A 41 -0.71 21.94 1.55
C SER A 41 -1.74 20.81 1.71
N LEU A 42 -1.57 19.73 0.95
CA LEU A 42 -2.41 18.53 0.97
C LEU A 42 -1.99 17.52 2.05
N LYS A 43 -0.90 17.79 2.78
CA LYS A 43 -0.31 16.87 3.77
C LYS A 43 0.06 15.50 3.17
N ILE A 44 0.45 15.49 1.90
CA ILE A 44 0.98 14.31 1.23
C ILE A 44 2.48 14.22 1.56
N SER A 45 2.89 13.11 2.19
CA SER A 45 4.23 12.94 2.72
C SER A 45 5.07 11.90 1.97
N LYS A 46 4.49 11.22 0.96
CA LYS A 46 5.16 10.18 0.18
C LYS A 46 4.86 10.38 -1.31
N VAL A 47 5.89 10.33 -2.14
CA VAL A 47 5.77 10.57 -3.58
C VAL A 47 6.58 9.53 -4.33
N ARG A 48 5.99 8.99 -5.40
CA ARG A 48 6.72 8.19 -6.38
C ARG A 48 6.98 9.02 -7.62
N ILE A 49 8.22 9.02 -8.12
CA ILE A 49 8.60 9.55 -9.43
C ILE A 49 9.04 8.40 -10.33
N TYR A 50 8.88 8.58 -11.64
CA TYR A 50 9.09 7.53 -12.65
C TYR A 50 10.50 7.53 -13.26
N ASP A 51 11.40 8.33 -12.68
CA ASP A 51 12.80 8.48 -13.08
C ASP A 51 13.66 8.88 -11.87
N THR A 52 14.86 9.40 -12.12
CA THR A 52 15.76 10.03 -11.12
C THR A 52 16.04 11.50 -11.42
N ASN A 53 15.01 12.27 -11.81
CA ASN A 53 15.16 13.69 -12.22
C ASN A 53 15.91 14.53 -11.15
N PRO A 54 17.12 15.05 -11.47
CA PRO A 54 17.94 15.85 -10.56
C PRO A 54 17.23 17.08 -9.97
N GLN A 55 16.38 17.74 -10.75
CA GLN A 55 15.68 18.95 -10.31
C GLN A 55 14.67 18.63 -9.23
N ILE A 56 13.93 17.53 -9.37
CA ILE A 56 12.97 17.07 -8.35
C ILE A 56 13.73 16.63 -7.10
N LEU A 57 14.74 15.78 -7.26
CA LEU A 57 15.53 15.29 -6.14
C LEU A 57 16.14 16.45 -5.35
N ALA A 58 16.72 17.45 -6.01
CA ALA A 58 17.26 18.64 -5.35
C ALA A 58 16.16 19.50 -4.68
N THR A 59 15.02 19.71 -5.33
CA THR A 59 13.92 20.52 -4.79
C THR A 59 13.31 19.91 -3.53
N PHE A 60 13.22 18.58 -3.47
CA PHE A 60 12.63 17.85 -2.35
C PHE A 60 13.61 17.67 -1.17
N ALA A 61 14.85 18.15 -1.29
CA ALA A 61 15.83 18.11 -0.21
C ALA A 61 15.30 18.82 1.05
N ASN A 62 15.45 18.18 2.20
CA ASN A 62 15.02 18.64 3.53
C ASN A 62 13.51 18.86 3.70
N SER A 63 12.68 18.48 2.71
CA SER A 63 11.23 18.67 2.74
C SER A 63 10.48 17.74 3.69
N LYS A 64 11.14 16.67 4.17
CA LYS A 64 10.53 15.52 4.87
C LYS A 64 9.52 14.72 4.02
N THR A 65 9.46 14.96 2.71
CA THR A 65 8.71 14.08 1.80
C THR A 65 9.54 12.86 1.46
N GLU A 66 8.97 11.67 1.57
CA GLU A 66 9.58 10.42 1.14
C GLU A 66 9.48 10.27 -0.37
N LEU A 67 10.58 9.82 -0.98
CA LEU A 67 10.65 9.58 -2.41
C LEU A 67 10.85 8.09 -2.69
N ILE A 68 10.02 7.57 -3.58
CA ILE A 68 10.27 6.35 -4.34
C ILE A 68 10.68 6.78 -5.74
N VAL A 69 11.91 6.48 -6.15
CA VAL A 69 12.40 6.74 -7.50
C VAL A 69 12.24 5.50 -8.36
N THR A 70 12.20 5.64 -9.68
CA THR A 70 12.05 4.49 -10.58
C THR A 70 13.25 4.41 -11.52
N ILE A 71 13.77 3.19 -11.70
CA ILE A 71 14.70 2.83 -12.78
C ILE A 71 13.87 2.54 -14.01
N GLU A 72 14.12 3.21 -15.13
CA GLU A 72 13.36 3.00 -16.37
C GLU A 72 13.62 1.60 -16.96
N ASN A 73 12.64 1.07 -17.70
CA ASN A 73 12.67 -0.29 -18.24
C ASN A 73 13.89 -0.54 -19.14
N GLU A 74 14.29 0.47 -19.90
CA GLU A 74 15.40 0.45 -20.85
C GLU A 74 16.75 0.25 -20.15
N MET A 75 16.87 0.68 -18.88
CA MET A 75 18.10 0.55 -18.11
C MET A 75 18.34 -0.88 -17.60
N LEU A 76 17.29 -1.71 -17.50
CA LEU A 76 17.41 -3.03 -16.87
C LEU A 76 18.46 -3.93 -17.51
N SER A 77 18.62 -3.86 -18.83
CA SER A 77 19.63 -4.64 -19.55
C SER A 77 21.07 -4.30 -19.13
N GLN A 78 21.34 -3.03 -18.83
CA GLN A 78 22.66 -2.55 -18.40
C GLN A 78 22.92 -2.88 -16.93
N LEU A 79 21.88 -2.80 -16.09
CA LEU A 79 21.97 -2.99 -14.65
C LEU A 79 22.11 -4.46 -14.23
N MET A 80 22.06 -5.40 -15.19
CA MET A 80 22.51 -6.78 -14.98
C MET A 80 24.02 -6.87 -14.74
N ASP A 81 24.80 -5.85 -15.11
CA ASP A 81 26.21 -5.73 -14.75
C ASP A 81 26.34 -5.09 -13.35
N PRO A 82 27.00 -5.76 -12.38
CA PRO A 82 27.15 -5.23 -11.02
C PRO A 82 27.90 -3.90 -10.94
N GLN A 83 28.88 -3.66 -11.81
CA GLN A 83 29.65 -2.43 -11.83
C GLN A 83 28.78 -1.27 -12.35
N GLN A 84 27.97 -1.53 -13.38
CA GLN A 84 27.03 -0.54 -13.91
C GLN A 84 25.95 -0.20 -12.88
N ALA A 85 25.45 -1.19 -12.12
CA ALA A 85 24.50 -0.95 -11.04
C ALA A 85 25.11 -0.13 -9.90
N LEU A 86 26.37 -0.41 -9.54
CA LEU A 86 27.10 0.38 -8.54
C LEU A 86 27.26 1.84 -8.98
N GLU A 87 27.69 2.04 -10.22
CA GLU A 87 27.83 3.38 -10.81
C GLU A 87 26.49 4.10 -10.84
N TRP A 88 25.41 3.41 -11.22
CA TRP A 88 24.06 3.98 -11.26
C TRP A 88 23.63 4.50 -9.89
N VAL A 89 23.79 3.71 -8.82
CA VAL A 89 23.44 4.14 -7.46
C VAL A 89 24.35 5.29 -7.00
N ALA A 90 25.65 5.23 -7.32
CA ALA A 90 26.62 6.26 -6.96
C ALA A 90 26.33 7.62 -7.62
N THR A 91 25.73 7.62 -8.80
CA THR A 91 25.46 8.82 -9.61
C THR A 91 24.05 9.37 -9.45
N HIS A 92 23.04 8.50 -9.35
CA HIS A 92 21.63 8.93 -9.36
C HIS A 92 21.01 9.01 -7.95
N ILE A 93 21.56 8.29 -6.97
CA ILE A 93 20.97 8.20 -5.61
C ILE A 93 21.86 8.88 -4.58
N LYS A 94 23.13 8.46 -4.51
CA LYS A 94 24.07 8.89 -3.47
C LYS A 94 24.23 10.41 -3.35
N PRO A 95 24.24 11.22 -4.42
CA PRO A 95 24.42 12.67 -4.30
C PRO A 95 23.27 13.39 -3.56
N TYR A 96 22.07 12.80 -3.55
CA TYR A 96 20.88 13.40 -2.96
C TYR A 96 20.59 12.88 -1.55
N PHE A 97 21.18 11.74 -1.16
CA PHE A 97 21.00 11.17 0.17
C PHE A 97 21.99 11.79 1.20
N PRO A 98 21.57 12.10 2.44
CA PRO A 98 20.23 11.93 3.02
C PRO A 98 19.32 13.18 2.91
N ALA A 99 19.77 14.24 2.22
CA ALA A 99 19.02 15.50 2.15
C ALA A 99 17.63 15.26 1.56
N SER A 100 17.54 14.54 0.46
CA SER A 100 16.28 14.06 -0.11
C SER A 100 15.99 12.68 0.46
N ARG A 101 14.80 12.51 1.07
CA ARG A 101 14.44 11.29 1.81
C ARG A 101 14.00 10.19 0.85
N ILE A 102 14.93 9.69 0.05
CA ILE A 102 14.72 8.52 -0.81
C ILE A 102 14.59 7.29 0.10
N THR A 103 13.44 6.63 0.07
CA THR A 103 13.14 5.44 0.89
C THR A 103 12.92 4.18 0.07
N GLY A 104 12.75 4.32 -1.25
CA GLY A 104 12.57 3.19 -2.16
C GLY A 104 13.11 3.45 -3.57
N ILE A 105 13.49 2.35 -4.24
CA ILE A 105 13.78 2.28 -5.67
C ILE A 105 12.84 1.23 -6.28
N ALA A 106 12.00 1.69 -7.20
CA ALA A 106 11.21 0.86 -8.09
C ALA A 106 12.05 0.45 -9.30
N VAL A 107 12.34 -0.84 -9.45
CA VAL A 107 13.12 -1.37 -10.56
C VAL A 107 12.18 -1.73 -11.70
N GLY A 108 12.17 -0.90 -12.74
CA GLY A 108 11.22 -0.99 -13.84
C GLY A 108 9.81 -0.53 -13.47
N ASN A 109 8.91 -0.59 -14.45
CA ASN A 109 7.50 -0.35 -14.31
C ASN A 109 6.71 -1.36 -15.13
N GLU A 110 5.85 -2.13 -14.44
CA GLU A 110 4.91 -3.08 -15.05
C GLU A 110 5.58 -4.11 -15.99
N ILE A 111 6.76 -4.61 -15.63
CA ILE A 111 7.57 -5.50 -16.47
C ILE A 111 6.83 -6.74 -17.00
N PHE A 112 5.79 -7.17 -16.28
CA PHE A 112 5.03 -8.38 -16.58
C PHE A 112 3.72 -8.16 -17.35
N THR A 113 3.38 -6.94 -17.76
CA THR A 113 2.13 -6.67 -18.51
C THR A 113 2.21 -6.97 -20.01
N GLY A 114 3.42 -7.23 -20.52
CA GLY A 114 3.66 -7.53 -21.93
C GLY A 114 4.32 -8.89 -22.17
N ASN A 115 4.68 -9.15 -23.43
CA ASN A 115 5.34 -10.39 -23.87
C ASN A 115 6.86 -10.25 -24.03
N ASP A 116 7.45 -9.19 -23.47
CA ASP A 116 8.89 -8.95 -23.56
C ASP A 116 9.64 -9.84 -22.56
N THR A 117 9.91 -11.07 -22.98
CA THR A 117 10.61 -12.07 -22.17
C THR A 117 12.04 -11.69 -21.84
N VAL A 118 12.68 -10.83 -22.66
CA VAL A 118 14.02 -10.32 -22.40
C VAL A 118 13.97 -9.34 -21.23
N LEU A 119 13.05 -8.37 -21.28
CA LEU A 119 12.86 -7.41 -20.20
C LEU A 119 12.52 -8.10 -18.87
N MET A 120 11.64 -9.12 -18.91
CA MET A 120 11.33 -9.96 -17.74
C MET A 120 12.56 -10.68 -17.19
N SER A 121 13.42 -11.22 -18.07
CA SER A 121 14.65 -11.93 -17.65
C SER A 121 15.70 -11.00 -17.03
N ASN A 122 15.69 -9.72 -17.38
CA ASN A 122 16.64 -8.72 -16.87
C ASN A 122 16.30 -8.23 -15.45
N LEU A 123 15.02 -8.33 -15.03
CA LEU A 123 14.52 -7.70 -13.82
C LEU A 123 15.21 -8.19 -12.53
N VAL A 124 15.20 -9.51 -12.29
CA VAL A 124 15.74 -10.07 -11.04
C VAL A 124 17.25 -9.82 -10.90
N PRO A 125 18.09 -10.07 -11.93
CA PRO A 125 19.50 -9.70 -11.86
C PRO A 125 19.73 -8.21 -11.58
N ALA A 126 18.99 -7.31 -12.23
CA ALA A 126 19.09 -5.87 -11.98
C ALA A 126 18.71 -5.51 -10.53
N MET A 127 17.63 -6.08 -9.99
CA MET A 127 17.22 -5.86 -8.60
C MET A 127 18.29 -6.32 -7.60
N ILE A 128 18.89 -7.50 -7.82
CA ILE A 128 19.97 -8.05 -6.97
C ILE A 128 21.18 -7.12 -6.99
N ASN A 129 21.57 -6.64 -8.17
CA ASN A 129 22.73 -5.77 -8.32
C ASN A 129 22.50 -4.39 -7.70
N ILE A 130 21.32 -3.79 -7.86
CA ILE A 130 20.96 -2.51 -7.22
C ILE A 130 20.94 -2.67 -5.70
N HIS A 131 20.35 -3.75 -5.18
CA HIS A 131 20.37 -4.04 -3.75
C HIS A 131 21.81 -4.19 -3.22
N SER A 132 22.66 -4.90 -3.96
CA SER A 132 24.08 -5.09 -3.61
C SER A 132 24.86 -3.77 -3.66
N ALA A 133 24.60 -2.91 -4.65
CA ALA A 133 25.19 -1.58 -4.76
C ALA A 133 24.80 -0.67 -3.59
N LEU A 134 23.52 -0.66 -3.20
CA LEU A 134 23.06 0.05 -2.00
C LEU A 134 23.76 -0.45 -0.73
N ALA A 135 23.92 -1.77 -0.58
CA ALA A 135 24.63 -2.34 0.57
C ALA A 135 26.11 -1.91 0.60
N GLN A 136 26.82 -1.99 -0.55
CA GLN A 136 28.22 -1.57 -0.67
C GLN A 136 28.43 -0.08 -0.36
N LEU A 137 27.45 0.76 -0.70
CA LEU A 137 27.49 2.21 -0.45
C LEU A 137 26.94 2.61 0.94
N GLY A 138 26.56 1.64 1.78
CA GLY A 138 26.04 1.90 3.13
C GLY A 138 24.61 2.44 3.18
N LEU A 139 23.86 2.28 2.09
CA LEU A 139 22.49 2.77 1.90
C LEU A 139 21.42 1.67 2.10
N GLY A 140 21.81 0.40 2.12
CA GLY A 140 20.89 -0.75 2.12
C GLY A 140 19.96 -0.86 3.33
N SER A 141 20.26 -0.20 4.45
CA SER A 141 19.36 -0.13 5.62
C SER A 141 18.31 0.99 5.53
N TYR A 142 18.44 1.90 4.56
CA TYR A 142 17.62 3.09 4.42
C TYR A 142 16.72 3.05 3.18
N ILE A 143 17.20 2.44 2.10
CA ILE A 143 16.54 2.43 0.80
C ILE A 143 16.15 0.99 0.44
N HIS A 144 14.86 0.76 0.24
CA HIS A 144 14.34 -0.54 -0.16
C HIS A 144 14.30 -0.66 -1.69
N VAL A 145 14.46 -1.89 -2.20
CA VAL A 145 14.36 -2.19 -3.63
C VAL A 145 13.11 -3.04 -3.85
N SER A 146 12.28 -2.65 -4.79
CA SER A 146 11.08 -3.40 -5.19
C SER A 146 10.79 -3.18 -6.67
N THR A 147 9.79 -3.86 -7.23
CA THR A 147 9.33 -3.64 -8.60
C THR A 147 7.81 -3.45 -8.61
N PRO A 148 7.29 -2.37 -9.22
CA PRO A 148 5.87 -2.18 -9.38
C PRO A 148 5.37 -3.09 -10.50
N THR A 149 4.36 -3.89 -10.16
CA THR A 149 3.71 -4.83 -11.05
C THR A 149 2.25 -4.44 -11.23
N SER A 150 1.73 -4.60 -12.43
CA SER A 150 0.29 -4.48 -12.67
C SER A 150 -0.47 -5.60 -11.94
N LEU A 151 -1.74 -5.35 -11.67
CA LEU A 151 -2.69 -6.31 -11.12
C LEU A 151 -2.85 -7.55 -12.02
N ALA A 152 -2.54 -7.47 -13.32
CA ALA A 152 -2.56 -8.61 -14.24
C ALA A 152 -1.66 -9.77 -13.79
N VAL A 153 -0.55 -9.50 -13.09
CA VAL A 153 0.30 -10.56 -12.52
C VAL A 153 -0.43 -11.34 -11.42
N LEU A 154 -1.32 -10.67 -10.70
CA LEU A 154 -2.14 -11.27 -9.64
C LEU A 154 -3.25 -12.18 -10.18
N GLU A 155 -3.49 -12.22 -11.50
CA GLU A 155 -4.41 -13.18 -12.12
C GLU A 155 -4.01 -14.63 -11.82
N ASN A 156 -2.73 -14.87 -11.44
CA ASN A 156 -2.25 -16.14 -10.89
C ASN A 156 -1.16 -15.99 -9.81
N SER A 157 -1.23 -15.03 -8.89
CA SER A 157 -0.11 -14.86 -7.94
C SER A 157 -0.53 -14.53 -6.51
N PHE A 158 -0.97 -15.55 -5.81
CA PHE A 158 -1.00 -15.53 -4.35
C PHE A 158 0.39 -15.18 -3.78
N PRO A 159 0.51 -14.19 -2.85
CA PRO A 159 -0.49 -13.23 -2.34
C PRO A 159 -0.27 -11.73 -2.72
N PRO A 160 -1.30 -10.83 -2.65
CA PRO A 160 -1.42 -9.60 -3.48
C PRO A 160 -1.45 -8.22 -2.75
N SER A 161 -0.96 -7.15 -3.43
CA SER A 161 -1.52 -5.76 -3.47
C SER A 161 -0.58 -4.74 -4.17
N ALA A 162 -0.99 -4.10 -5.28
CA ALA A 162 -0.27 -2.97 -5.91
C ALA A 162 -1.17 -1.72 -6.09
N GLU A 163 -2.36 -1.83 -6.71
CA GLU A 163 -3.37 -0.77 -6.79
C GLU A 163 -4.77 -1.40 -6.89
N THR A 164 -5.83 -0.68 -6.52
CA THR A 164 -7.20 -1.22 -6.59
C THR A 164 -8.26 -0.13 -6.74
N GLY A 165 -9.30 -0.42 -7.52
CA GLY A 165 -10.42 0.47 -7.76
C GLY A 165 -11.51 -0.23 -8.55
N TRP A 166 -12.62 0.48 -8.81
CA TRP A 166 -13.75 -0.06 -9.57
C TRP A 166 -14.33 1.00 -10.49
N PRO A 167 -14.56 0.69 -11.78
CA PRO A 167 -14.98 1.68 -12.77
C PRO A 167 -16.46 2.04 -12.63
N SER A 168 -16.77 3.32 -12.84
CA SER A 168 -18.13 3.87 -12.71
C SER A 168 -18.99 3.77 -13.97
N LYS A 169 -18.37 3.44 -15.10
CA LYS A 169 -19.03 3.30 -16.40
C LYS A 169 -18.18 2.39 -17.29
N GLY A 170 -18.81 1.47 -18.01
CA GLY A 170 -18.15 0.61 -18.99
C GLY A 170 -18.94 0.48 -20.30
N ASP A 171 -18.46 -0.39 -21.18
CA ASP A 171 -19.13 -0.81 -22.40
C ASP A 171 -20.36 -1.69 -22.09
N TYR A 172 -21.17 -2.00 -23.12
CA TYR A 172 -22.45 -2.71 -22.94
C TYR A 172 -22.30 -4.10 -22.29
N ASP A 173 -21.16 -4.76 -22.50
CA ASP A 173 -20.79 -6.06 -21.95
C ASP A 173 -20.10 -5.98 -20.58
N GLU A 174 -19.74 -4.78 -20.11
CA GLU A 174 -19.12 -4.53 -18.80
C GLU A 174 -20.18 -4.27 -17.71
N ILE A 175 -21.09 -5.22 -17.50
CA ILE A 175 -22.29 -5.09 -16.64
C ILE A 175 -21.97 -4.62 -15.21
N GLY A 176 -20.77 -4.93 -14.70
CA GLY A 176 -20.32 -4.54 -13.36
C GLY A 176 -19.83 -3.09 -13.23
N ALA A 177 -19.50 -2.41 -14.33
CA ALA A 177 -18.92 -1.07 -14.36
C ALA A 177 -20.01 0.00 -14.23
N THR A 178 -20.50 0.19 -13.00
CA THR A 178 -21.56 1.16 -12.67
C THR A 178 -21.13 2.07 -11.54
N ALA A 179 -21.62 3.30 -11.52
CA ALA A 179 -21.33 4.28 -10.48
C ALA A 179 -21.74 3.77 -9.08
N GLU A 180 -22.81 2.97 -9.01
CA GLU A 180 -23.24 2.34 -7.76
C GLU A 180 -22.23 1.31 -7.24
N ASN A 181 -21.78 0.39 -8.10
CA ASN A 181 -20.78 -0.61 -7.72
C ASN A 181 -19.43 0.04 -7.38
N ALA A 182 -19.02 1.05 -8.15
CA ALA A 182 -17.82 1.83 -7.88
C ALA A 182 -17.88 2.52 -6.52
N ALA A 183 -19.01 3.15 -6.19
CA ALA A 183 -19.22 3.78 -4.89
C ALA A 183 -19.19 2.75 -3.75
N ILE A 184 -19.79 1.56 -3.93
CA ILE A 184 -19.79 0.50 -2.92
C ILE A 184 -18.37 -0.01 -2.67
N TYR A 185 -17.66 -0.37 -3.74
CA TYR A 185 -16.31 -0.94 -3.66
C TYR A 185 -15.35 0.02 -2.97
N ASN A 186 -15.23 1.24 -3.51
CA ASN A 186 -14.27 2.24 -3.03
C ASN A 186 -14.62 2.72 -1.61
N ARG A 187 -15.90 2.88 -1.27
CA ARG A 187 -16.32 3.21 0.11
C ARG A 187 -15.97 2.11 1.10
N ASN A 188 -16.19 0.84 0.74
CA ASN A 188 -15.87 -0.27 1.63
C ASN A 188 -14.37 -0.40 1.82
N LEU A 189 -13.59 -0.26 0.74
CA LEU A 189 -12.13 -0.25 0.82
C LEU A 189 -11.62 0.86 1.76
N LEU A 190 -12.12 2.09 1.60
CA LEU A 190 -11.78 3.22 2.46
C LEU A 190 -12.16 2.96 3.92
N ARG A 191 -13.34 2.38 4.20
CA ARG A 191 -13.75 2.04 5.57
C ARG A 191 -12.81 1.03 6.22
N ARG A 192 -12.40 0.00 5.49
CA ARG A 192 -11.48 -1.03 5.98
C ARG A 192 -10.10 -0.44 6.24
N GLN A 193 -9.64 0.45 5.37
CA GLN A 193 -8.38 1.17 5.56
C GLN A 193 -8.42 2.11 6.76
N LEU A 194 -9.53 2.84 6.97
CA LEU A 194 -9.74 3.68 8.15
C LEU A 194 -9.84 2.86 9.44
N ALA A 195 -10.33 1.62 9.37
CA ALA A 195 -10.37 0.69 10.48
C ALA A 195 -9.03 -0.03 10.74
N ASN A 196 -7.99 0.22 9.92
CA ASN A 196 -6.71 -0.50 9.94
C ASN A 196 -6.88 -2.03 9.87
N GLU A 197 -7.85 -2.50 9.09
CA GLU A 197 -8.13 -3.92 8.96
C GLU A 197 -7.05 -4.62 8.09
N GLY A 198 -6.40 -5.65 8.64
CA GLY A 198 -5.50 -6.52 7.90
C GLY A 198 -6.24 -7.63 7.14
N THR A 199 -5.51 -8.65 6.68
CA THR A 199 -6.12 -9.84 6.04
C THR A 199 -6.33 -10.97 7.06
N PRO A 200 -7.18 -11.98 6.80
CA PRO A 200 -7.32 -13.12 7.71
C PRO A 200 -6.00 -13.81 8.06
N LEU A 201 -5.02 -13.85 7.13
CA LEU A 201 -3.69 -14.42 7.35
C LEU A 201 -2.78 -13.49 8.17
N ARG A 202 -2.97 -12.17 8.09
CA ARG A 202 -2.20 -11.15 8.82
C ARG A 202 -3.15 -10.08 9.36
N PRO A 203 -3.96 -10.38 10.38
CA PRO A 203 -5.06 -9.52 10.80
C PRO A 203 -4.59 -8.19 11.43
N ASN A 204 -3.38 -8.19 11.99
CA ASN A 204 -2.79 -7.03 12.66
C ASN A 204 -1.79 -6.25 11.78
N MET A 205 -1.63 -6.64 10.52
CA MET A 205 -0.74 -5.96 9.58
C MET A 205 -1.55 -4.95 8.77
N ARG A 206 -1.25 -3.67 8.97
CA ARG A 206 -1.85 -2.59 8.17
C ARG A 206 -1.47 -2.77 6.71
N LEU A 207 -2.46 -2.71 5.83
CA LEU A 207 -2.24 -2.76 4.39
C LEU A 207 -1.98 -1.34 3.87
N GLU A 208 -0.97 -1.18 3.02
CA GLU A 208 -0.79 0.04 2.24
C GLU A 208 -1.57 -0.15 0.93
N VAL A 209 -2.61 0.66 0.72
CA VAL A 209 -3.53 0.51 -0.39
C VAL A 209 -3.58 1.80 -1.18
N TYR A 210 -3.31 1.69 -2.48
CA TYR A 210 -3.41 2.78 -3.44
C TYR A 210 -4.71 2.64 -4.22
N LEU A 211 -5.61 3.62 -4.05
CA LEU A 211 -6.87 3.66 -4.77
C LEU A 211 -6.65 4.17 -6.19
N PHE A 212 -7.02 3.38 -7.19
CA PHE A 212 -6.99 3.77 -8.59
C PHE A 212 -8.40 4.23 -9.04
N ALA A 213 -8.62 5.50 -9.42
CA ALA A 213 -7.70 6.64 -9.42
C ALA A 213 -8.42 7.92 -8.93
N LEU A 214 -7.71 9.05 -8.88
CA LEU A 214 -8.29 10.32 -8.45
C LEU A 214 -9.26 10.88 -9.51
N PHE A 215 -8.85 10.90 -10.78
CA PHE A 215 -9.62 11.47 -11.88
C PHE A 215 -9.98 10.42 -12.94
N ASN A 216 -11.07 10.64 -13.64
CA ASN A 216 -11.34 9.95 -14.90
C ASN A 216 -10.32 10.41 -15.95
N GLU A 217 -9.72 9.44 -16.64
CA GLU A 217 -8.62 9.67 -17.60
C GLU A 217 -9.13 9.37 -19.02
N ASP A 218 -9.67 10.37 -19.69
CA ASP A 218 -10.39 10.25 -20.97
C ASP A 218 -9.54 9.77 -22.16
N MET A 219 -8.23 9.98 -22.10
CA MET A 219 -7.27 9.53 -23.12
C MET A 219 -6.78 8.09 -22.92
N LYS A 220 -7.24 7.36 -21.89
CA LYS A 220 -6.82 5.97 -21.70
C LYS A 220 -7.30 5.08 -22.86
N PRO A 221 -6.39 4.29 -23.46
CA PRO A 221 -6.75 3.33 -24.49
C PRO A 221 -7.55 2.18 -23.89
N GLY A 222 -8.28 1.42 -24.72
CA GLY A 222 -9.03 0.24 -24.28
C GLY A 222 -10.53 0.51 -24.06
N PRO A 223 -11.22 -0.35 -23.29
CA PRO A 223 -12.66 -0.29 -23.10
C PRO A 223 -13.09 0.97 -22.35
N THR A 224 -14.40 1.24 -22.34
CA THR A 224 -14.93 2.44 -21.67
C THR A 224 -14.61 2.47 -20.18
N SER A 225 -14.54 1.32 -19.51
CA SER A 225 -14.15 1.23 -18.09
C SER A 225 -12.82 1.89 -17.76
N GLU A 226 -11.80 1.75 -18.62
CA GLU A 226 -10.46 2.31 -18.38
C GLU A 226 -10.48 3.82 -18.16
N ARG A 227 -11.40 4.53 -18.81
CA ARG A 227 -11.56 5.99 -18.72
C ARG A 227 -12.39 6.45 -17.51
N ASN A 228 -12.93 5.52 -16.72
CA ASN A 228 -13.99 5.80 -15.73
C ASN A 228 -13.71 5.27 -14.30
N TYR A 229 -12.44 5.06 -13.94
CA TYR A 229 -12.01 4.63 -12.59
C TYR A 229 -11.93 5.77 -11.55
N GLY A 230 -11.97 7.04 -11.99
CA GLY A 230 -11.78 8.20 -11.14
C GLY A 230 -12.87 8.38 -10.08
N LEU A 231 -12.47 8.85 -8.89
CA LEU A 231 -13.42 9.41 -7.92
C LEU A 231 -14.01 10.75 -8.38
N TYR A 232 -13.27 11.49 -9.19
CA TYR A 232 -13.62 12.81 -9.69
C TYR A 232 -13.55 12.86 -11.22
N GLN A 233 -14.30 13.80 -11.79
CA GLN A 233 -14.14 14.24 -13.16
C GLN A 233 -12.94 15.22 -13.25
N PRO A 234 -12.38 15.43 -14.45
CA PRO A 234 -11.28 16.39 -14.66
C PRO A 234 -11.59 17.82 -14.20
N ASP A 235 -12.86 18.21 -14.15
CA ASP A 235 -13.31 19.53 -13.68
C ASP A 235 -13.41 19.66 -12.14
N GLY A 236 -13.04 18.59 -11.41
CA GLY A 236 -13.08 18.55 -9.95
C GLY A 236 -14.44 18.18 -9.35
N THR A 237 -15.47 17.95 -10.17
CA THR A 237 -16.74 17.41 -9.67
C THR A 237 -16.61 15.92 -9.36
N MET A 238 -17.40 15.41 -8.41
CA MET A 238 -17.35 13.98 -8.07
C MET A 238 -17.99 13.15 -9.19
N ALA A 239 -17.32 12.07 -9.63
CA ALA A 239 -17.91 11.09 -10.53
C ALA A 239 -19.01 10.28 -9.80
N TYR A 240 -18.78 9.97 -8.53
CA TYR A 240 -19.73 9.34 -7.60
C TYR A 240 -19.30 9.62 -6.16
N ASN A 241 -20.25 9.54 -5.22
CA ASN A 241 -19.99 9.87 -3.82
C ASN A 241 -19.61 8.62 -3.00
N VAL A 242 -18.35 8.54 -2.56
CA VAL A 242 -17.85 7.47 -1.67
C VAL A 242 -18.03 7.79 -0.17
N GLY A 243 -18.61 8.94 0.15
CA GLY A 243 -18.86 9.37 1.53
C GLY A 243 -17.66 9.95 2.25
N LEU A 244 -16.64 10.45 1.52
CA LEU A 244 -15.39 10.96 2.08
C LEU A 244 -15.62 12.02 3.17
N SER A 245 -16.53 12.97 2.94
CA SER A 245 -16.84 14.03 3.90
C SER A 245 -17.48 13.51 5.19
N ALA A 246 -18.33 12.48 5.11
CA ALA A 246 -18.94 11.85 6.28
C ALA A 246 -17.92 10.94 7.01
N LEU A 247 -17.05 10.25 6.27
CA LEU A 247 -15.97 9.43 6.82
C LEU A 247 -14.94 10.29 7.58
N LEU A 248 -14.58 11.45 7.04
CA LEU A 248 -13.69 12.44 7.67
C LEU A 248 -14.35 13.19 8.85
N SER A 249 -15.68 13.26 8.89
CA SER A 249 -16.43 13.82 10.03
C SER A 249 -16.67 12.79 11.14
N SER A 250 -16.66 11.49 10.80
CA SER A 250 -16.82 10.40 11.77
C SER A 250 -15.55 10.11 12.56
N SER A 251 -14.38 10.51 12.05
CA SER A 251 -13.10 10.41 12.79
C SER A 251 -12.91 11.50 13.85
N SER A 252 -13.80 12.49 13.93
CA SER A 252 -13.80 13.53 14.97
C SER A 252 -14.84 13.33 16.09
N SER A 253 -15.56 12.20 16.09
CA SER A 253 -16.47 11.85 17.19
C SER A 253 -16.17 10.44 17.73
N THR A 254 -15.47 10.39 18.86
CA THR A 254 -15.40 9.17 19.65
C THR A 254 -16.77 8.89 20.29
N SER A 255 -17.16 7.62 20.25
CA SER A 255 -18.21 6.97 21.04
C SER A 255 -19.65 7.48 20.90
N SER A 256 -20.39 6.87 19.98
CA SER A 256 -21.78 6.49 20.28
C SER A 256 -22.16 5.25 19.47
N SER A 257 -22.41 4.16 20.20
CA SER A 257 -22.98 2.92 19.69
C SER A 257 -24.34 3.21 19.04
N ALA A 258 -24.40 3.13 17.72
CA ALA A 258 -25.66 3.04 16.98
C ALA A 258 -25.53 1.88 16.00
N SER A 259 -26.06 0.73 16.41
CA SER A 259 -26.24 -0.43 15.53
C SER A 259 -27.26 -0.11 14.45
N ILE A 260 -26.80 0.03 13.21
CA ILE A 260 -27.66 0.04 12.03
C ILE A 260 -27.68 -1.39 11.49
N SER A 261 -28.75 -2.10 11.82
CA SER A 261 -29.10 -3.39 11.24
C SER A 261 -29.64 -3.22 9.83
N LEU A 262 -29.01 -3.87 8.85
CA LEU A 262 -29.58 -4.11 7.53
C LEU A 262 -29.45 -5.62 7.21
N SER A 263 -30.60 -6.28 7.23
CA SER A 263 -30.80 -7.66 6.83
C SER A 263 -30.59 -7.82 5.32
N SER A 264 -29.79 -8.81 4.93
CA SER A 264 -29.77 -9.37 3.58
C SER A 264 -30.08 -10.86 3.72
N SER A 265 -31.19 -11.28 3.11
CA SER A 265 -31.62 -12.66 3.01
C SER A 265 -30.65 -13.45 2.14
N ALA A 266 -30.03 -14.47 2.72
CA ALA A 266 -29.42 -15.58 1.98
C ALA A 266 -29.93 -16.89 2.59
N THR A 267 -30.40 -17.77 1.73
CA THR A 267 -31.07 -19.03 2.04
C THR A 267 -30.18 -19.95 2.87
N LYS A 268 -30.82 -20.54 3.88
CA LYS A 268 -30.32 -21.46 4.90
C LYS A 268 -29.62 -22.69 4.29
N THR A 269 -28.31 -22.80 4.53
CA THR A 269 -27.58 -24.08 4.47
C THR A 269 -26.93 -24.32 5.84
N ILE A 270 -27.11 -25.54 6.34
CA ILE A 270 -26.93 -25.96 7.74
C ILE A 270 -25.48 -25.81 8.21
N SER A 271 -25.28 -25.02 9.27
CA SER A 271 -24.03 -24.95 10.04
C SER A 271 -23.88 -26.17 10.95
N MET A 272 -22.76 -26.90 10.86
CA MET A 272 -22.30 -27.73 11.98
C MET A 272 -21.58 -26.83 13.00
N GLU A 273 -22.03 -26.88 14.25
CA GLU A 273 -21.58 -26.04 15.37
C GLU A 273 -20.13 -26.34 15.81
N TYR A 274 -19.30 -25.29 15.85
CA TYR A 274 -18.00 -25.25 16.55
C TYR A 274 -18.18 -25.16 18.08
N LYS A 275 -18.88 -26.11 18.70
CA LYS A 275 -18.95 -26.25 20.17
C LYS A 275 -18.05 -27.35 20.75
N SER A 276 -17.36 -28.12 19.91
CA SER A 276 -16.60 -29.29 20.33
C SER A 276 -15.16 -28.96 20.81
N LEU A 277 -14.44 -28.05 20.16
CA LEU A 277 -13.00 -27.87 20.42
C LEU A 277 -12.67 -27.28 21.80
N ALA A 278 -13.47 -26.33 22.31
CA ALA A 278 -13.26 -25.78 23.65
C ALA A 278 -13.50 -26.82 24.75
N TYR A 279 -14.46 -27.72 24.54
CA TYR A 279 -14.81 -28.78 25.50
C TYR A 279 -13.70 -29.85 25.58
N TRP A 280 -13.12 -30.23 24.43
CA TRP A 280 -12.01 -31.18 24.39
C TRP A 280 -10.70 -30.59 24.94
N MET A 281 -10.42 -29.30 24.73
CA MET A 281 -9.24 -28.65 25.33
C MET A 281 -9.36 -28.54 26.85
N PHE A 282 -10.55 -28.25 27.37
CA PHE A 282 -10.79 -28.20 28.82
C PHE A 282 -10.72 -29.59 29.46
N ALA A 283 -11.28 -30.62 28.81
CA ALA A 283 -11.18 -32.00 29.26
C ALA A 283 -9.72 -32.50 29.29
N TYR A 284 -8.91 -32.16 28.28
CA TYR A 284 -7.49 -32.52 28.25
C TYR A 284 -6.70 -31.84 29.38
N LEU A 285 -6.99 -30.58 29.69
CA LEU A 285 -6.31 -29.84 30.76
C LEU A 285 -6.60 -30.47 32.14
N VAL A 286 -7.86 -30.85 32.40
CA VAL A 286 -8.26 -31.46 33.68
C VAL A 286 -7.64 -32.85 33.87
N ILE A 287 -7.65 -33.69 32.82
CA ILE A 287 -7.04 -35.03 32.86
C ILE A 287 -5.52 -34.93 33.05
N SER A 288 -4.86 -33.96 32.42
CA SER A 288 -3.42 -33.74 32.56
C SER A 288 -3.04 -33.29 33.97
N LEU A 289 -3.88 -32.47 34.62
CA LEU A 289 -3.64 -32.00 35.98
C LEU A 289 -3.83 -33.12 37.02
N GLU A 290 -4.82 -34.00 36.84
CA GLU A 290 -5.04 -35.16 37.71
C GLU A 290 -3.89 -36.17 37.64
N ILE A 291 -3.33 -36.42 36.45
CA ILE A 291 -2.18 -37.33 36.28
C ILE A 291 -0.91 -36.78 36.94
N ILE A 292 -0.74 -35.45 36.97
CA ILE A 292 0.39 -34.80 37.64
C ILE A 292 0.22 -34.85 39.17
N LEU A 293 -1.01 -34.73 39.68
CA LEU A 293 -1.29 -34.74 41.12
C LEU A 293 -1.37 -36.16 41.73
N THR A 294 -1.52 -37.21 40.92
CA THR A 294 -1.61 -38.61 41.40
C THR A 294 -0.30 -39.40 41.33
N ARG A 295 0.78 -38.82 40.77
CA ARG A 295 2.12 -39.44 40.84
C ARG A 295 2.71 -39.32 42.24
N ARG A 296 2.45 -40.32 43.09
CA ARG A 296 3.24 -40.57 44.31
C ARG A 296 4.71 -40.79 43.94
N PRO A 297 5.66 -40.26 44.71
CA PRO A 297 7.07 -40.61 44.55
C PRO A 297 7.27 -42.08 44.91
N LEU A 298 7.91 -42.84 44.01
CA LEU A 298 8.43 -44.16 44.32
C LEU A 298 9.58 -43.97 45.33
N HIS A 299 9.36 -44.45 46.56
CA HIS A 299 10.43 -44.66 47.54
C HIS A 299 11.45 -45.65 46.94
N LEU A 300 12.71 -45.23 46.86
CA LEU A 300 13.85 -46.12 46.77
C LEU A 300 14.15 -46.57 48.20
N GLU A 301 13.91 -47.85 48.50
CA GLU A 301 14.59 -48.55 49.59
C GLU A 301 15.83 -49.25 49.02
N ASP A 302 16.85 -49.33 49.87
CA ASP A 302 18.27 -49.67 49.62
C ASP A 302 18.53 -50.96 48.82
#